data_AF-A0A4U5PI23-F1
#
_entry.id   AF-A0A4U5PI23-F1
#
_cell.length_a   1.000
_cell.length_b   1.000
_cell.length_c   1.000
_cell.angle_alpha   90.00
_cell.angle_beta   90.00
_cell.angle_gamma   90.00
#
_symmetry.space_group_name_H-M   'P 1'
#
loop_
_entity.id
_entity.type
_entity.pdbx_description
1 polymer ?
#
loop_
_entity_poly.entity_id
_entity_poly.type
_entity_poly.pdbx_seq_one_letter_code
_entity_poly.pdbx_strand_id
1 'polypeptide(L)'
;MAKSVDDDMKTLSVRRLRAARSSLSSLAATLQDEIGDLAFNNYRTYADVGNTADLCNEMFCSMSATTSELKDVVPELFHRIKKFYVDSERVAQELGLLKKAAAKENPLWDLFTLPNVMEKCIRAGHYDSAYSLTNYATQLAQMNLTKNPVVLTIVDTLNASRHGLLDELFSKFLGPIDLSTGILVVNNIRKIPSISPTQLRVTILQYRDMYLEKQIIALFGQPGFLQHAIEVYRECMYETMVLYLAVFPENDFMRRFDMIQDPRWVQWQLASQNVVLQQWAYRNLNRLFDLIREAERKCPVDISNVVAKLMTFAFSFGRMGLDFRTIIVSEVDSILKVSFEARVNKATLTLANKAGIIGYVDIPKHEAIAEVSLEINQWDALCVYGNEVLRALNDLRPNLAMIQLNWIVQTLKKSFRTILTWLDRLMAKDKVQMAKKAATLFIKCFIPYVRKNLYTFFAYETSFRKVSGSAVSKASFESHFNLLKEDLFLGCVQKEFFMELYRSLEPEEKSTTVSIEGMDFGESEC
;
A
#
# COMPACT_ATOMS: atom_id res chain seq x y z
N MET A 1 53.47 -42.16 108.94
CA MET A 1 54.32 -42.99 109.83
C MET A 1 53.40 -43.67 110.85
N ALA A 2 52.63 -44.67 110.41
CA ALA A 2 51.76 -45.47 111.26
C ALA A 2 52.44 -46.84 111.40
N LYS A 3 53.03 -47.12 112.57
CA LYS A 3 53.63 -48.43 112.85
C LYS A 3 52.50 -49.48 112.85
N SER A 4 52.65 -50.52 112.04
CA SER A 4 51.66 -51.57 111.86
C SER A 4 51.54 -52.41 113.13
N VAL A 5 50.31 -52.54 113.62
CA VAL A 5 49.87 -53.35 114.78
C VAL A 5 50.31 -54.82 114.67
N ASP A 6 50.67 -55.26 113.46
CA ASP A 6 51.05 -56.63 113.15
C ASP A 6 52.42 -57.06 113.76
N ASP A 7 53.33 -56.11 114.02
CA ASP A 7 54.63 -56.39 114.66
C ASP A 7 54.50 -56.61 116.18
N ASP A 8 53.57 -55.92 116.84
CA ASP A 8 53.34 -56.09 118.27
C ASP A 8 52.68 -57.45 118.57
N MET A 9 51.83 -57.98 117.69
CA MET A 9 51.11 -59.25 117.95
C MET A 9 52.01 -60.50 117.98
N LYS A 10 53.21 -60.48 117.38
CA LYS A 10 54.11 -61.66 117.33
C LYS A 10 54.96 -61.87 118.59
N THR A 11 55.06 -60.86 119.46
CA THR A 11 55.92 -60.91 120.67
C THR A 11 55.14 -61.23 121.95
N LEU A 12 53.82 -61.31 121.90
CA LEU A 12 52.97 -61.56 123.08
C LEU A 12 52.63 -63.05 123.25
N SER A 13 52.75 -63.55 124.49
CA SER A 13 52.36 -64.91 124.85
C SER A 13 50.84 -65.15 124.63
N VAL A 14 50.46 -66.36 124.25
CA VAL A 14 49.09 -66.79 123.87
C VAL A 14 48.02 -66.38 124.91
N ARG A 15 48.39 -66.24 126.19
CA ARG A 15 47.49 -65.76 127.24
C ARG A 15 47.11 -64.28 127.09
N ARG A 16 48.03 -63.40 126.66
CA ARG A 16 47.74 -61.97 126.47
C ARG A 16 46.92 -61.69 125.21
N LEU A 17 47.11 -62.46 124.14
CA LEU A 17 46.30 -62.34 122.92
C LEU A 17 44.83 -62.73 123.13
N ARG A 18 44.54 -63.75 123.95
CA ARG A 18 43.15 -64.08 124.30
C ARG A 18 42.49 -62.97 125.13
N ALA A 19 43.23 -62.38 126.07
CA ALA A 19 42.73 -61.25 126.86
C ALA A 19 42.47 -59.99 126.00
N ALA A 20 43.36 -59.70 125.04
CA ALA A 20 43.16 -58.61 124.09
C ALA A 20 41.96 -58.84 123.18
N ARG A 21 41.76 -60.06 122.65
CA ARG A 21 40.60 -60.40 121.81
C ARG A 21 39.28 -60.30 122.56
N SER A 22 39.20 -60.80 123.80
CA SER A 22 38.00 -60.63 124.60
C SER A 22 37.71 -59.16 124.90
N SER A 23 38.75 -58.35 125.15
CA SER A 23 38.60 -56.92 125.40
C SER A 23 38.18 -56.12 124.15
N LEU A 24 38.68 -56.49 122.96
CA LEU A 24 38.31 -55.84 121.70
C LEU A 24 36.89 -56.21 121.26
N SER A 25 36.49 -57.46 121.47
CA SER A 25 35.13 -57.91 121.19
C SER A 25 34.12 -57.22 122.11
N SER A 26 34.44 -57.02 123.39
CA SER A 26 33.58 -56.25 124.28
C SER A 26 33.54 -54.77 123.91
N LEU A 27 34.67 -54.19 123.45
CA LEU A 27 34.74 -52.79 123.03
C LEU A 27 33.98 -52.52 121.72
N ALA A 28 34.03 -53.45 120.76
CA ALA A 28 33.28 -53.35 119.51
C ALA A 28 31.77 -53.46 119.75
N ALA A 29 31.33 -54.35 120.66
CA ALA A 29 29.93 -54.45 121.05
C ALA A 29 29.46 -53.17 121.77
N THR A 30 30.27 -52.61 122.67
CA THR A 30 29.95 -51.32 123.31
C THR A 30 29.92 -50.17 122.32
N LEU A 31 30.85 -50.09 121.36
CA LEU A 31 30.81 -49.09 120.30
C LEU A 31 29.58 -49.23 119.40
N GLN A 32 29.12 -50.46 119.15
CA GLN A 32 27.94 -50.69 118.33
C GLN A 32 26.66 -50.30 119.07
N ASP A 33 26.58 -50.54 120.38
CA ASP A 33 25.52 -50.04 121.24
C ASP A 33 25.60 -48.50 121.37
N GLU A 34 26.79 -47.92 121.51
CA GLU A 34 26.98 -46.46 121.55
C GLU A 34 26.60 -45.80 120.22
N ILE A 35 26.93 -46.39 119.08
CA ILE A 35 26.50 -45.90 117.75
C ILE A 35 25.00 -46.09 117.59
N GLY A 36 24.44 -47.20 118.07
CA GLY A 36 23.00 -47.46 118.10
C GLY A 36 22.26 -46.40 118.92
N ASP A 37 22.72 -46.13 120.14
CA ASP A 37 22.19 -45.11 121.04
C ASP A 37 22.40 -43.70 120.46
N LEU A 38 23.54 -43.40 119.84
CA LEU A 38 23.79 -42.11 119.22
C LEU A 38 22.89 -41.90 117.99
N ALA A 39 22.71 -42.93 117.17
CA ALA A 39 21.82 -42.91 116.01
C ALA A 39 20.34 -42.84 116.43
N PHE A 40 19.95 -43.50 117.51
CA PHE A 40 18.58 -43.45 118.04
C PHE A 40 18.28 -42.10 118.69
N ASN A 41 19.16 -41.61 119.56
CA ASN A 41 18.98 -40.33 120.25
C ASN A 41 19.04 -39.13 119.28
N ASN A 42 19.78 -39.23 118.18
CA ASN A 42 19.93 -38.16 117.19
C ASN A 42 19.31 -38.49 115.83
N TYR A 43 18.36 -39.44 115.75
CA TYR A 43 17.74 -39.88 114.50
C TYR A 43 17.16 -38.71 113.70
N ARG A 44 16.50 -37.76 114.38
CA ARG A 44 15.95 -36.55 113.76
C ARG A 44 17.03 -35.72 113.07
N THR A 45 18.16 -35.50 113.72
CA THR A 45 19.26 -34.72 113.17
C THR A 45 19.85 -35.38 111.93
N TYR A 46 20.01 -36.71 111.95
CA TYR A 46 20.49 -37.45 110.77
C TYR A 46 19.45 -37.48 109.63
N ALA A 47 18.17 -37.59 109.94
CA ALA A 47 17.09 -37.50 108.96
C ALA A 47 17.02 -36.10 108.33
N ASP A 48 17.18 -35.04 109.12
CA ASP A 48 17.23 -33.66 108.63
C ASP A 48 18.50 -33.41 107.79
N VAL A 49 19.64 -33.98 108.17
CA VAL A 49 20.87 -33.93 107.35
C VAL A 49 20.70 -34.68 106.03
N GLY A 50 20.02 -35.83 106.03
CA GLY A 50 19.67 -36.56 104.82
C GLY A 50 18.73 -35.75 103.92
N ASN A 51 17.63 -35.23 104.47
CA ASN A 51 16.67 -34.40 103.75
C ASN A 51 17.32 -33.13 103.18
N THR A 52 18.21 -32.48 103.93
CA THR A 52 18.93 -31.29 103.45
C THR A 52 19.97 -31.63 102.39
N ALA A 53 20.63 -32.79 102.49
CA ALA A 53 21.53 -33.29 101.45
C ALA A 53 20.77 -33.63 100.16
N ASP A 54 19.60 -34.27 100.26
CA ASP A 54 18.73 -34.57 99.12
C ASP A 54 18.20 -33.28 98.47
N LEU A 55 17.76 -32.30 99.27
CA LEU A 55 17.36 -30.98 98.78
C LEU A 55 18.51 -30.27 98.07
N CYS A 56 19.72 -30.30 98.64
CA CYS A 56 20.90 -29.73 97.99
C CYS A 56 21.20 -30.42 96.68
N ASN A 57 21.12 -31.76 96.63
CA ASN A 57 21.36 -32.53 95.42
C ASN A 57 20.33 -32.22 94.34
N GLU A 58 19.04 -32.13 94.67
CA GLU A 58 17.99 -31.69 93.75
C GLU A 58 18.24 -30.27 93.23
N MET A 59 18.62 -29.32 94.11
CA MET A 59 18.98 -27.97 93.70
C MET A 59 20.19 -27.95 92.77
N PHE A 60 21.24 -28.73 93.05
CA PHE A 60 22.41 -28.84 92.17
C PHE A 60 22.08 -29.50 90.84
N CYS A 61 21.21 -30.51 90.82
CA CYS A 61 20.70 -31.11 89.58
C CYS A 61 19.90 -30.09 88.75
N SER A 62 19.01 -29.32 89.38
CA SER A 62 18.26 -28.24 88.72
C SER A 62 19.17 -27.12 88.22
N MET A 63 20.15 -26.71 89.02
CA MET A 63 21.14 -25.70 88.63
C MET A 63 22.03 -26.19 87.48
N SER A 64 22.41 -27.47 87.49
CA SER A 64 23.15 -28.09 86.39
C SER A 64 22.31 -28.17 85.11
N ALA A 65 21.02 -28.51 85.22
CA ALA A 65 20.11 -28.58 84.08
C ALA A 65 19.91 -27.20 83.44
N THR A 66 19.60 -26.17 84.24
CA THR A 66 19.46 -24.78 83.77
C THR A 66 20.77 -24.20 83.22
N THR A 67 21.91 -24.55 83.82
CA THR A 67 23.23 -24.15 83.28
C THR A 67 23.54 -24.82 81.94
N SER A 68 23.13 -26.08 81.76
CA SER A 68 23.27 -26.78 80.48
C SER A 68 22.36 -26.16 79.41
N GLU A 69 21.12 -25.82 79.75
CA GLU A 69 20.20 -25.13 78.82
C GLU A 69 20.75 -23.75 78.45
N LEU A 70 21.26 -22.98 79.41
CA LEU A 70 21.87 -21.68 79.16
C LEU A 70 23.10 -21.80 78.24
N LYS A 71 23.92 -22.84 78.44
CA LYS A 71 25.09 -23.13 77.60
C LYS A 71 24.70 -23.34 76.14
N ASP A 72 23.53 -23.92 75.86
CA ASP A 72 23.05 -24.15 74.50
C ASP A 72 22.33 -22.93 73.91
N VAL A 73 21.59 -22.17 74.72
CA VAL A 73 20.83 -20.98 74.28
C VAL A 73 21.73 -19.77 73.97
N VAL A 74 22.79 -19.56 74.75
CA VAL A 74 23.67 -18.39 74.59
C VAL A 74 24.36 -18.34 73.22
N PRO A 75 24.97 -19.42 72.71
CA PRO A 75 25.55 -19.43 71.36
C PRO A 75 24.51 -19.19 70.26
N GLU A 76 23.30 -19.77 70.40
CA GLU A 76 22.21 -19.56 69.45
C GLU A 76 21.72 -18.10 69.45
N LEU A 77 21.67 -17.46 70.63
CA LEU A 77 21.37 -16.03 70.75
C LEU A 77 22.46 -15.18 70.07
N PHE A 78 23.74 -15.47 70.30
CA PHE A 78 24.84 -14.78 69.62
C PHE A 78 24.76 -14.97 68.11
N HIS A 79 24.43 -16.16 67.63
CA HIS A 79 24.25 -16.43 66.21
C HIS A 79 23.09 -15.58 65.62
N ARG A 80 21.95 -15.54 66.31
CA ARG A 80 20.79 -14.73 65.88
C ARG A 80 21.07 -13.23 65.89
N ILE A 81 21.77 -12.71 66.90
CA ILE A 81 22.16 -11.30 66.95
C ILE A 81 23.12 -10.97 65.80
N LYS A 82 24.09 -11.84 65.52
CA LYS A 82 25.01 -11.65 64.39
C LYS A 82 24.27 -11.65 63.06
N LYS A 83 23.33 -12.59 62.86
CA LYS A 83 22.47 -12.63 61.67
C LYS A 83 21.62 -11.37 61.55
N PHE A 84 20.99 -10.93 62.64
CA PHE A 84 20.20 -9.70 62.68
C PHE A 84 21.04 -8.48 62.29
N TYR A 85 22.29 -8.37 62.77
CA TYR A 85 23.17 -7.26 62.40
C TYR A 85 23.48 -7.24 60.91
N VAL A 86 23.83 -8.40 60.33
CA VAL A 86 24.08 -8.54 58.88
C VAL A 86 22.84 -8.19 58.06
N ASP A 87 21.67 -8.70 58.46
CA ASP A 87 20.41 -8.40 57.81
C ASP A 87 20.03 -6.92 57.93
N SER A 88 20.24 -6.31 59.10
CA SER A 88 19.98 -4.88 59.35
C SER A 88 20.91 -3.99 58.53
N GLU A 89 22.19 -4.36 58.36
CA GLU A 89 23.12 -3.62 57.53
C GLU A 89 22.72 -3.69 56.05
N ARG A 90 22.34 -4.88 55.56
CA ARG A 90 21.79 -5.05 54.20
C ARG A 90 20.56 -4.18 53.98
N VAL A 91 19.60 -4.20 54.92
CA VAL A 91 18.38 -3.37 54.85
C VAL A 91 18.73 -1.89 54.91
N ALA A 92 19.69 -1.47 55.73
CA ALA A 92 20.13 -0.08 55.79
C ALA A 92 20.75 0.39 54.47
N GLN A 93 21.55 -0.46 53.82
CA GLN A 93 22.11 -0.20 52.49
C GLN A 93 21.00 -0.08 51.43
N GLU A 94 20.06 -1.03 51.40
CA GLU A 94 18.90 -1.01 50.49
C GLU A 94 18.06 0.27 50.70
N LEU A 95 17.78 0.63 51.95
CA LEU A 95 17.03 1.84 52.29
C LEU A 95 17.81 3.12 51.92
N GLY A 96 19.14 3.10 52.03
CA GLY A 96 20.01 4.17 51.53
C GLY A 96 19.92 4.34 50.01
N LEU A 97 19.90 3.24 49.25
CA LEU A 97 19.69 3.26 47.80
C LEU A 97 18.31 3.79 47.43
N LEU A 98 17.25 3.33 48.13
CA LEU A 98 15.88 3.79 47.91
C LEU A 98 15.73 5.29 48.18
N LYS A 99 16.34 5.80 49.27
CA LYS A 99 16.34 7.25 49.56
C LYS A 99 17.01 8.06 48.45
N LYS A 100 18.13 7.58 47.89
CA LYS A 100 18.80 8.22 46.75
C LYS A 100 17.95 8.15 45.47
N ALA A 101 17.26 7.04 45.22
CA ALA A 101 16.37 6.89 44.08
C ALA A 101 15.13 7.80 44.18
N ALA A 102 14.57 7.95 45.38
CA ALA A 102 13.39 8.78 45.65
C ALA A 102 13.69 10.29 45.72
N ALA A 103 14.97 10.70 45.75
CA ALA A 103 15.35 12.10 45.75
C ALA A 103 14.86 12.80 44.47
N LYS A 104 14.20 13.96 44.63
CA LYS A 104 13.61 14.72 43.51
C LYS A 104 14.66 15.23 42.51
N GLU A 105 15.88 15.46 42.97
CA GLU A 105 17.02 15.93 42.17
C GLU A 105 17.76 14.79 41.45
N ASN A 106 17.24 13.55 41.52
CA ASN A 106 17.89 12.43 40.85
C ASN A 106 17.72 12.54 39.33
N PRO A 107 18.82 12.61 38.54
CA PRO A 107 18.76 12.74 37.08
C PRO A 107 18.07 11.56 36.37
N LEU A 108 17.84 10.43 37.07
CA LEU A 108 17.04 9.33 36.55
C LEU A 108 15.59 9.73 36.29
N TRP A 109 15.02 10.65 37.08
CA TRP A 109 13.67 11.14 36.84
C TRP A 109 13.56 11.88 35.50
N ASP A 110 14.57 12.68 35.15
CA ASP A 110 14.61 13.36 33.86
C ASP A 110 14.60 12.33 32.71
N LEU A 111 15.39 11.27 32.83
CA LEU A 111 15.41 10.17 31.86
C LEU A 111 14.05 9.48 31.72
N PHE A 112 13.36 9.21 32.84
CA PHE A 112 12.02 8.59 32.84
C PHE A 112 10.93 9.51 32.28
N THR A 113 11.12 10.83 32.31
CA THR A 113 10.16 11.78 31.75
C THR A 113 10.24 11.94 30.23
N LEU A 114 11.36 11.55 29.60
CA LEU A 114 11.60 11.78 28.16
C LEU A 114 10.49 11.24 27.24
N PRO A 115 9.93 10.03 27.45
CA PRO A 115 8.83 9.55 26.60
C PRO A 115 7.58 10.45 26.67
N ASN A 116 7.24 10.94 27.86
CA ASN A 116 6.10 11.87 28.04
C ASN A 116 6.39 13.23 27.41
N VAL A 117 7.63 13.73 27.53
CA VAL A 117 8.05 14.97 26.86
C VAL A 117 7.96 14.81 25.33
N MET A 118 8.41 13.67 24.79
CA MET A 118 8.30 13.35 23.36
C MET A 118 6.84 13.41 22.88
N GLU A 119 5.92 12.75 23.59
CA GLU A 119 4.50 12.74 23.25
C GLU A 119 3.89 14.15 23.27
N LYS A 120 4.24 14.97 24.26
CA LYS A 120 3.82 16.38 24.33
C LYS A 120 4.39 17.21 23.18
N CYS A 121 5.67 17.03 22.84
CA CYS A 121 6.31 17.74 21.73
C CYS A 121 5.65 17.39 20.40
N ILE A 122 5.34 16.10 20.15
CA ILE A 122 4.64 15.64 18.95
C ILE A 122 3.25 16.30 18.87
N ARG A 123 2.42 16.16 19.91
CA ARG A 123 1.06 16.75 19.95
C ARG A 123 1.03 18.28 19.80
N ALA A 124 2.04 18.98 20.34
CA ALA A 124 2.15 20.43 20.25
C ALA A 124 2.73 20.91 18.91
N GLY A 125 3.20 20.01 18.03
CA GLY A 125 3.85 20.36 16.77
C GLY A 125 5.28 20.89 16.93
N HIS A 126 5.92 20.69 18.09
CA HIS A 126 7.30 21.08 18.36
C HIS A 126 8.28 20.03 17.82
N TYR A 127 8.33 19.90 16.49
CA TYR A 127 9.07 18.83 15.82
C TYR A 127 10.59 18.89 16.02
N ASP A 128 11.18 20.08 16.19
CA ASP A 128 12.61 20.24 16.46
C ASP A 128 13.01 19.64 17.83
N SER A 129 12.16 19.81 18.84
CA SER A 129 12.35 19.21 20.17
C SER A 129 12.17 17.70 20.13
N ALA A 130 11.12 17.21 19.46
CA ALA A 130 10.90 15.78 19.26
C ALA A 130 12.08 15.12 18.52
N TYR A 131 12.59 15.77 17.48
CA TYR A 131 13.80 15.32 16.79
C TYR A 131 15.03 15.26 17.70
N SER A 132 15.25 16.30 18.51
CA SER A 132 16.37 16.33 19.47
C SER A 132 16.33 15.16 20.45
N LEU A 133 15.13 14.75 20.89
CA LEU A 133 14.92 13.57 21.73
C LEU A 133 15.24 12.25 21.00
N THR A 134 14.92 12.13 19.71
CA THR A 134 15.31 10.94 18.90
C THR A 134 16.83 10.83 18.72
N ASN A 135 17.51 11.97 18.55
CA ASN A 135 18.98 12.01 18.49
C ASN A 135 19.60 11.63 19.83
N TYR A 136 19.03 12.12 20.93
CA TYR A 136 19.47 11.75 22.26
C TYR A 136 19.32 10.24 22.52
N ALA A 137 18.20 9.63 22.10
CA ALA A 137 18.02 8.17 22.16
C ALA A 137 19.10 7.40 21.37
N THR A 138 19.47 7.92 20.19
CA THR A 138 20.56 7.36 19.37
C THR A 138 21.92 7.50 20.06
N GLN A 139 22.19 8.63 20.70
CA GLN A 139 23.42 8.85 21.48
C GLN A 139 23.50 7.92 22.69
N LEU A 140 22.39 7.70 23.42
CA LEU A 140 22.33 6.75 24.53
C LEU A 140 22.68 5.32 24.08
N ALA A 141 22.22 4.93 22.90
CA ALA A 141 22.58 3.65 22.29
C ALA A 141 24.06 3.59 21.92
N GLN A 142 24.62 4.65 21.32
CA GLN A 142 26.04 4.73 20.96
C GLN A 142 26.97 4.69 22.19
N MET A 143 26.54 5.27 23.31
CA MET A 143 27.28 5.25 24.59
C MET A 143 27.21 3.89 25.32
N ASN A 144 26.57 2.86 24.74
CA ASN A 144 26.37 1.52 25.34
C ASN A 144 25.62 1.53 26.69
N LEU A 145 24.82 2.58 26.97
CA LEU A 145 23.99 2.68 28.16
C LEU A 145 22.75 1.77 28.09
N THR A 146 22.42 1.29 26.89
CA THR A 146 21.33 0.32 26.61
C THR A 146 21.59 -1.08 27.17
N LYS A 147 22.77 -1.35 27.75
CA LYS A 147 22.98 -2.56 28.56
C LYS A 147 22.04 -2.62 29.77
N ASN A 148 21.59 -1.47 30.26
CA ASN A 148 20.56 -1.40 31.28
C ASN A 148 19.17 -1.57 30.62
N PRO A 149 18.35 -2.54 31.04
CA PRO A 149 17.05 -2.82 30.42
C PRO A 149 16.07 -1.65 30.53
N VAL A 150 16.16 -0.83 31.57
CA VAL A 150 15.31 0.34 31.74
C VAL A 150 15.64 1.42 30.71
N VAL A 151 16.94 1.69 30.51
CA VAL A 151 17.41 2.63 29.48
C VAL A 151 17.05 2.12 28.09
N LEU A 152 17.20 0.82 27.83
CA LEU A 152 16.77 0.20 26.58
C LEU A 152 15.28 0.45 26.31
N THR A 153 14.41 0.22 27.30
CA THR A 153 12.96 0.44 27.18
C THR A 153 12.63 1.89 26.82
N ILE A 154 13.32 2.86 27.42
CA ILE A 154 13.12 4.29 27.13
C ILE A 154 13.58 4.61 25.71
N VAL A 155 14.76 4.14 25.30
CA VAL A 155 15.28 4.33 23.95
C VAL A 155 14.34 3.71 22.91
N ASP A 156 13.84 2.50 23.16
CA ASP A 156 12.89 1.82 22.28
C ASP A 156 11.57 2.59 22.18
N THR A 157 11.09 3.15 23.30
CA THR A 157 9.87 3.97 23.30
C THR A 157 10.07 5.27 22.50
N LEU A 158 11.19 5.96 22.68
CA LEU A 158 11.51 7.19 21.92
C LEU A 158 11.68 6.88 20.42
N ASN A 159 12.31 5.76 20.07
CA ASN A 159 12.45 5.28 18.70
C ASN A 159 11.11 4.82 18.10
N ALA A 160 10.20 4.28 18.90
CA ALA A 160 8.85 3.95 18.46
C ALA A 160 8.05 5.22 18.16
N SER A 161 8.11 6.23 19.06
CA SER A 161 7.44 7.53 18.87
C SER A 161 7.89 8.28 17.61
N ARG A 162 9.11 8.00 17.12
CA ARG A 162 9.60 8.52 15.83
C ARG A 162 8.67 8.16 14.66
N HIS A 163 8.13 6.95 14.63
CA HIS A 163 7.21 6.54 13.55
C HIS A 163 5.93 7.37 13.61
N GLY A 164 5.38 7.59 14.80
CA GLY A 164 4.22 8.47 14.99
C GLY A 164 4.48 9.92 14.56
N LEU A 165 5.67 10.45 14.84
CA LEU A 165 6.09 11.78 14.35
C LEU A 165 6.13 11.85 12.82
N LEU A 166 6.68 10.82 12.18
CA LEU A 166 6.72 10.74 10.71
C LEU A 166 5.33 10.63 10.12
N ASP A 167 4.46 9.80 10.70
CA ASP A 167 3.07 9.66 10.25
C ASP A 167 2.32 10.99 10.37
N GLU A 168 2.51 11.74 11.46
CA GLU A 168 1.91 13.06 11.63
C GLU A 168 2.41 14.04 10.56
N LEU A 169 3.71 14.08 10.30
CA LEU A 169 4.29 14.96 9.28
C LEU A 169 3.83 14.59 7.87
N PHE A 170 3.82 13.30 7.52
CA PHE A 170 3.34 12.85 6.21
C PHE A 170 1.83 13.05 6.03
N SER A 171 1.04 12.90 7.11
CA SER A 171 -0.41 13.10 7.06
C SER A 171 -0.82 14.50 6.58
N LYS A 172 0.05 15.51 6.73
CA LYS A 172 -0.17 16.86 6.20
C LYS A 172 -0.29 16.88 4.66
N PHE A 173 0.30 15.91 3.97
CA PHE A 173 0.17 15.79 2.51
C PHE A 173 -1.17 15.15 2.06
N LEU A 174 -1.99 14.60 2.99
CA LEU A 174 -3.35 14.09 2.71
C LEU A 174 -4.39 15.21 2.53
N GLY A 175 -4.00 16.47 2.65
CA GLY A 175 -4.87 17.63 2.55
C GLY A 175 -4.33 18.71 1.60
N PRO A 176 -5.05 19.83 1.46
CA PRO A 176 -4.52 21.01 0.79
C PRO A 176 -3.30 21.52 1.57
N ILE A 177 -2.20 21.72 0.86
CA ILE A 177 -0.94 22.19 1.45
C ILE A 177 -0.31 23.23 0.52
N ASP A 178 0.00 24.40 1.07
CA ASP A 178 0.72 25.42 0.33
C ASP A 178 2.21 25.06 0.21
N LEU A 179 2.88 25.63 -0.80
CA LEU A 179 4.28 25.32 -1.09
C LEU A 179 5.21 25.60 0.10
N SER A 180 4.98 26.69 0.84
CA SER A 180 5.86 27.09 1.95
C SER A 180 5.75 26.13 3.13
N THR A 181 4.52 25.74 3.49
CA THR A 181 4.26 24.72 4.51
C THR A 181 4.80 23.36 4.07
N GLY A 182 4.62 22.98 2.81
CA GLY A 182 5.17 21.74 2.25
C GLY A 182 6.69 21.66 2.38
N ILE A 183 7.41 22.72 2.01
CA ILE A 183 8.88 22.80 2.16
C ILE A 183 9.29 22.68 3.63
N LEU A 184 8.60 23.37 4.54
CA LEU A 184 8.89 23.30 5.98
C LEU A 184 8.71 21.88 6.53
N VAL A 185 7.60 21.22 6.16
CA VAL A 185 7.32 19.85 6.58
C VAL A 185 8.41 18.89 6.07
N VAL A 186 8.81 18.99 4.80
CA VAL A 186 9.88 18.10 4.29
C VAL A 186 11.23 18.39 4.94
N ASN A 187 11.55 19.66 5.22
CA ASN A 187 12.76 20.00 5.95
C ASN A 187 12.77 19.43 7.37
N ASN A 188 11.61 19.36 8.03
CA ASN A 188 11.51 18.68 9.33
C ASN A 188 11.65 17.16 9.20
N ILE A 189 11.06 16.54 8.17
CA ILE A 189 11.21 15.10 7.93
C ILE A 189 12.68 14.74 7.66
N ARG A 190 13.42 15.56 6.90
CA ARG A 190 14.85 15.35 6.61
C ARG A 190 15.75 15.34 7.84
N LYS A 191 15.34 16.00 8.92
CA LYS A 191 16.08 15.96 10.18
C LYS A 191 15.97 14.58 10.81
N ILE A 192 14.82 13.93 10.72
CA ILE A 192 14.55 12.65 11.40
C ILE A 192 15.40 11.52 10.79
N PRO A 193 16.16 10.75 11.60
CA PRO A 193 17.07 9.74 11.09
C PRO A 193 16.35 8.52 10.52
N SER A 194 17.06 7.78 9.65
CA SER A 194 16.65 6.53 8.99
C SER A 194 15.59 6.59 7.89
N ILE A 195 15.28 7.77 7.35
CA ILE A 195 14.56 7.87 6.06
C ILE A 195 15.57 8.06 4.94
N SER A 196 15.58 7.14 3.99
CA SER A 196 16.36 7.33 2.76
C SER A 196 15.74 8.43 1.89
N PRO A 197 16.55 9.15 1.09
CA PRO A 197 16.03 10.16 0.16
C PRO A 197 15.02 9.59 -0.85
N THR A 198 15.11 8.30 -1.19
CA THR A 198 14.17 7.62 -2.09
C THR A 198 12.85 7.34 -1.40
N GLN A 199 12.88 6.82 -0.16
CA GLN A 199 11.68 6.61 0.64
C GLN A 199 10.92 7.92 0.81
N LEU A 200 11.59 9.01 1.19
CA LEU A 200 10.96 10.32 1.34
C LEU A 200 10.20 10.76 0.08
N ARG A 201 10.83 10.65 -1.10
CA ARG A 201 10.23 11.01 -2.39
C ARG A 201 8.98 10.18 -2.69
N VAL A 202 9.09 8.86 -2.56
CA VAL A 202 7.98 7.92 -2.82
C VAL A 202 6.83 8.15 -1.85
N THR A 203 7.12 8.29 -0.55
CA THR A 203 6.10 8.48 0.48
C THR A 203 5.32 9.78 0.26
N ILE A 204 5.98 10.90 -0.05
CA ILE A 204 5.25 12.14 -0.36
C ILE A 204 4.31 11.94 -1.55
N LEU A 205 4.78 11.31 -2.63
CA LEU A 205 3.94 11.05 -3.80
C LEU A 205 2.78 10.10 -3.49
N GLN A 206 2.97 9.11 -2.61
CA GLN A 206 1.89 8.23 -2.16
C GLN A 206 0.80 9.00 -1.40
N TYR A 207 1.18 9.85 -0.46
CA TYR A 207 0.21 10.66 0.29
C TYR A 207 -0.54 11.66 -0.61
N ARG A 208 0.16 12.25 -1.60
CA ARG A 208 -0.49 13.10 -2.62
C ARG A 208 -1.40 12.32 -3.55
N ASP A 209 -1.07 11.07 -3.86
CA ASP A 209 -1.94 10.15 -4.61
C ASP A 209 -3.24 9.87 -3.85
N MET A 210 -3.14 9.60 -2.55
CA MET A 210 -4.32 9.39 -1.68
C MET A 210 -5.19 10.65 -1.59
N TYR A 211 -4.57 11.83 -1.52
CA TYR A 211 -5.31 13.10 -1.56
C TYR A 211 -6.08 13.28 -2.86
N LEU A 212 -5.43 13.06 -4.01
CA LEU A 212 -6.06 13.11 -5.33
C LEU A 212 -7.22 12.12 -5.43
N GLU A 213 -7.02 10.87 -5.01
CA GLU A 213 -8.07 9.84 -5.01
C GLU A 213 -9.27 10.25 -4.16
N LYS A 214 -9.03 10.79 -2.96
CA LYS A 214 -10.09 11.33 -2.09
C LYS A 214 -10.89 12.43 -2.79
N GLN A 215 -10.23 13.33 -3.52
CA GLN A 215 -10.91 14.40 -4.26
C GLN A 215 -11.75 13.85 -5.41
N ILE A 216 -11.25 12.88 -6.17
CA ILE A 216 -12.03 12.24 -7.25
C ILE A 216 -13.22 11.48 -6.69
N ILE A 217 -13.06 10.78 -5.56
CA ILE A 217 -14.16 10.06 -4.91
C ILE A 217 -15.29 11.01 -4.50
N ALA A 218 -14.95 12.19 -4.00
CA ALA A 218 -15.93 13.20 -3.57
C ALA A 218 -16.78 13.76 -4.73
N LEU A 219 -16.30 13.65 -5.98
CA LEU A 219 -17.03 14.10 -7.16
C LEU A 219 -18.03 13.07 -7.69
N PHE A 220 -17.96 11.80 -7.28
CA PHE A 220 -18.83 10.76 -7.83
C PHE A 220 -20.31 11.12 -7.67
N GLY A 221 -21.07 11.01 -8.77
CA GLY A 221 -22.51 11.31 -8.81
C GLY A 221 -22.87 12.77 -9.12
N GLN A 222 -21.89 13.69 -9.22
CA GLN A 222 -22.16 15.07 -9.60
C GLN A 222 -22.34 15.25 -11.11
N PRO A 223 -23.20 16.20 -11.56
CA PRO A 223 -23.32 16.52 -12.98
C PRO A 223 -22.01 17.11 -13.51
N GLY A 224 -21.61 16.72 -14.73
CA GLY A 224 -20.33 17.13 -15.29
C GLY A 224 -19.11 16.57 -14.52
N PHE A 225 -19.26 15.40 -13.88
CA PHE A 225 -18.19 14.71 -13.15
C PHE A 225 -16.86 14.73 -13.88
N LEU A 226 -16.86 14.43 -15.18
CA LEU A 226 -15.62 14.29 -15.94
C LEU A 226 -14.88 15.63 -16.12
N GLN A 227 -15.61 16.72 -16.32
CA GLN A 227 -15.03 18.05 -16.44
C GLN A 227 -14.36 18.47 -15.13
N HIS A 228 -15.04 18.26 -14.01
CA HIS A 228 -14.49 18.54 -12.68
C HIS A 228 -13.33 17.60 -12.34
N ALA A 229 -13.39 16.32 -12.73
CA ALA A 229 -12.29 15.39 -12.53
C ALA A 229 -11.03 15.86 -13.27
N ILE A 230 -11.12 16.27 -14.53
CA ILE A 230 -9.97 16.81 -15.29
C ILE A 230 -9.36 18.04 -14.58
N GLU A 231 -10.20 18.91 -14.02
CA GLU A 231 -9.75 20.08 -13.26
C GLU A 231 -9.04 19.69 -11.96
N VAL A 232 -9.61 18.76 -11.18
CA VAL A 232 -8.98 18.23 -9.96
C VAL A 232 -7.64 17.56 -10.26
N TYR A 233 -7.55 16.74 -11.31
CA TYR A 233 -6.28 16.15 -11.75
C TYR A 233 -5.27 17.25 -12.10
N ARG A 234 -5.69 18.27 -12.86
CA ARG A 234 -4.83 19.38 -13.26
C ARG A 234 -4.30 20.14 -12.04
N GLU A 235 -5.15 20.52 -11.10
CA GLU A 235 -4.76 21.29 -9.92
C GLU A 235 -3.88 20.47 -8.97
N CYS A 236 -4.32 19.27 -8.59
CA CYS A 236 -3.60 18.42 -7.64
C CYS A 236 -2.24 17.97 -8.20
N MET A 237 -2.16 17.64 -9.48
CA MET A 237 -0.88 17.29 -10.12
C MET A 237 0.04 18.51 -10.21
N TYR A 238 -0.50 19.69 -10.46
CA TYR A 238 0.31 20.91 -10.57
C TYR A 238 0.95 21.24 -9.22
N GLU A 239 0.14 21.31 -8.16
CA GLU A 239 0.63 21.53 -6.79
C GLU A 239 1.69 20.51 -6.40
N THR A 240 1.43 19.23 -6.69
CA THR A 240 2.33 18.13 -6.32
C THR A 240 3.65 18.21 -7.09
N MET A 241 3.62 18.50 -8.38
CA MET A 241 4.83 18.65 -9.19
C MET A 241 5.63 19.89 -8.77
N VAL A 242 4.98 21.02 -8.51
CA VAL A 242 5.65 22.25 -8.03
C VAL A 242 6.33 21.99 -6.69
N LEU A 243 5.61 21.39 -5.73
CA LEU A 243 6.17 21.01 -4.44
C LEU A 243 7.34 20.05 -4.59
N TYR A 244 7.19 18.99 -5.40
CA TYR A 244 8.23 17.99 -5.57
C TYR A 244 9.50 18.60 -6.16
N LEU A 245 9.38 19.41 -7.21
CA LEU A 245 10.53 20.05 -7.87
C LEU A 245 11.20 21.09 -6.96
N ALA A 246 10.44 21.80 -6.12
CA ALA A 246 10.98 22.75 -5.16
C ALA A 246 11.75 22.05 -4.03
N VAL A 247 11.23 20.93 -3.56
CA VAL A 247 11.81 20.20 -2.44
C VAL A 247 12.96 19.30 -2.90
N PHE A 248 12.91 18.72 -4.09
CA PHE A 248 13.93 17.78 -4.61
C PHE A 248 14.61 18.32 -5.89
N PRO A 249 15.44 19.37 -5.79
CA PRO A 249 16.14 19.92 -6.95
C PRO A 249 17.16 18.91 -7.53
N GLU A 250 17.36 18.96 -8.85
CA GLU A 250 18.22 18.01 -9.59
C GLU A 250 19.71 18.04 -9.17
N ASN A 251 20.15 19.04 -8.41
CA ASN A 251 21.54 19.19 -7.99
C ASN A 251 21.89 18.37 -6.72
N ASP A 252 20.90 17.79 -6.02
CA ASP A 252 21.11 17.13 -4.72
C ASP A 252 21.75 15.74 -4.81
N PHE A 253 21.65 15.06 -5.96
CA PHE A 253 22.15 13.68 -6.14
C PHE A 253 23.55 13.60 -6.74
N MET A 254 23.92 14.54 -7.62
CA MET A 254 25.26 14.56 -8.26
C MET A 254 26.38 14.70 -7.23
N ARG A 255 26.20 15.56 -6.22
CA ARG A 255 27.22 15.82 -5.19
C ARG A 255 27.57 14.60 -4.31
N ARG A 256 26.69 13.59 -4.22
CA ARG A 256 26.92 12.40 -3.36
C ARG A 256 27.44 11.18 -4.11
N PHE A 257 27.16 11.07 -5.41
CA PHE A 257 27.62 9.94 -6.24
C PHE A 257 28.99 10.17 -6.87
N ASP A 258 29.43 11.43 -7.03
CA ASP A 258 30.82 11.72 -7.45
C ASP A 258 31.87 11.21 -6.45
N MET A 259 31.48 10.92 -5.20
CA MET A 259 32.37 10.37 -4.16
C MET A 259 32.51 8.83 -4.19
N ILE A 260 31.69 8.11 -4.96
CA ILE A 260 31.69 6.63 -5.02
C ILE A 260 31.85 6.20 -6.49
N GLN A 261 32.98 6.52 -7.11
CA GLN A 261 33.30 6.09 -8.48
C GLN A 261 34.33 4.94 -8.42
N ASP A 262 33.88 3.70 -8.66
CA ASP A 262 34.75 2.57 -9.02
C ASP A 262 34.84 2.52 -10.57
N PRO A 263 36.02 2.74 -11.17
CA PRO A 263 36.18 2.83 -12.63
C PRO A 263 35.94 1.53 -13.41
N ARG A 264 35.59 0.42 -12.73
CA ARG A 264 35.42 -0.91 -13.36
C ARG A 264 34.01 -1.25 -13.80
N TRP A 265 33.00 -0.43 -13.49
CA TRP A 265 31.60 -0.73 -13.82
C TRP A 265 31.13 0.06 -15.05
N VAL A 266 30.50 -0.64 -16.00
CA VAL A 266 29.85 -0.03 -17.17
C VAL A 266 28.79 0.95 -16.67
N GLN A 267 28.97 2.21 -17.07
CA GLN A 267 28.14 3.33 -16.70
C GLN A 267 26.74 3.17 -17.33
N TRP A 268 25.81 2.59 -16.59
CA TRP A 268 24.39 2.72 -16.94
C TRP A 268 24.07 4.22 -16.90
N GLN A 269 23.48 4.78 -17.96
CA GLN A 269 22.96 6.15 -17.90
C GLN A 269 22.06 6.24 -16.68
N LEU A 270 22.44 7.07 -15.70
CA LEU A 270 21.61 7.27 -14.52
C LEU A 270 20.25 7.76 -15.01
N ALA A 271 19.21 7.00 -14.71
CA ALA A 271 17.84 7.40 -14.99
C ALA A 271 17.61 8.79 -14.35
N SER A 272 16.86 9.66 -15.03
CA SER A 272 16.69 11.05 -14.58
C SER A 272 16.18 11.08 -13.13
N GLN A 273 16.63 12.05 -12.33
CA GLN A 273 16.28 12.13 -10.89
C GLN A 273 14.77 12.29 -10.64
N ASN A 274 14.05 12.67 -11.69
CA ASN A 274 12.61 12.84 -11.73
C ASN A 274 11.86 11.62 -12.29
N VAL A 275 12.51 10.47 -12.52
CA VAL A 275 11.83 9.25 -13.01
C VAL A 275 10.65 8.89 -12.12
N VAL A 276 10.80 8.95 -10.79
CA VAL A 276 9.72 8.63 -9.85
C VAL A 276 8.53 9.59 -10.03
N LEU A 277 8.82 10.90 -10.17
CA LEU A 277 7.80 11.92 -10.43
C LEU A 277 7.12 11.71 -11.79
N GLN A 278 7.90 11.43 -12.84
CA GLN A 278 7.41 11.18 -14.19
C GLN A 278 6.52 9.93 -14.25
N GLN A 279 6.92 8.85 -13.60
CA GLN A 279 6.12 7.62 -13.49
C GLN A 279 4.84 7.86 -12.69
N TRP A 280 4.91 8.61 -11.59
CA TRP A 280 3.73 9.00 -10.84
C TRP A 280 2.76 9.83 -11.67
N ALA A 281 3.26 10.81 -12.44
CA ALA A 281 2.44 11.65 -13.31
C ALA A 281 1.81 10.83 -14.43
N TYR A 282 2.59 9.99 -15.11
CA TYR A 282 2.12 9.09 -16.17
C TYR A 282 1.03 8.14 -15.66
N ARG A 283 1.22 7.54 -14.48
CA ARG A 283 0.21 6.67 -13.85
C ARG A 283 -1.10 7.42 -13.59
N ASN A 284 -1.04 8.66 -13.12
CA ASN A 284 -2.23 9.46 -12.86
C ASN A 284 -2.93 9.91 -14.15
N LEU A 285 -2.19 10.19 -15.22
CA LEU A 285 -2.76 10.41 -16.54
C LEU A 285 -3.49 9.16 -17.07
N ASN A 286 -2.89 7.98 -16.94
CA ASN A 286 -3.54 6.72 -17.34
C ASN A 286 -4.85 6.49 -16.58
N ARG A 287 -4.87 6.73 -15.26
CA ARG A 287 -6.11 6.66 -14.46
C ARG A 287 -7.17 7.64 -14.95
N LEU A 288 -6.80 8.87 -15.30
CA LEU A 288 -7.72 9.84 -15.89
C LEU A 288 -8.28 9.35 -17.24
N PHE A 289 -7.44 8.80 -18.11
CA PHE A 289 -7.89 8.22 -19.37
C PHE A 289 -8.79 7.00 -19.18
N ASP A 290 -8.51 6.15 -18.18
CA ASP A 290 -9.38 5.04 -17.79
C ASP A 290 -10.76 5.54 -17.34
N LEU A 291 -10.83 6.62 -16.57
CA LEU A 291 -12.08 7.26 -16.16
C LEU A 291 -12.88 7.80 -17.37
N ILE A 292 -12.20 8.44 -18.33
CA ILE A 292 -12.84 8.92 -19.57
C ILE A 292 -13.38 7.73 -20.38
N ARG A 293 -12.56 6.67 -20.54
CA ARG A 293 -12.94 5.44 -21.25
C ARG A 293 -14.17 4.79 -20.63
N GLU A 294 -14.24 4.73 -19.30
CA GLU A 294 -15.39 4.17 -18.58
C GLU A 294 -16.64 5.07 -18.67
N ALA A 295 -16.47 6.39 -18.63
CA ALA A 295 -17.57 7.33 -18.77
C ALA A 295 -18.24 7.21 -20.15
N GLU A 296 -17.45 7.24 -21.23
CA GLU A 296 -17.96 7.11 -22.61
C GLU A 296 -18.64 5.76 -22.86
N ARG A 297 -18.17 4.67 -22.23
CA ARG A 297 -18.84 3.36 -22.32
C ARG A 297 -20.24 3.37 -21.72
N LYS A 298 -20.46 4.11 -20.63
CA LYS A 298 -21.75 4.16 -19.92
C LYS A 298 -22.74 5.08 -20.60
N CYS A 299 -22.28 6.26 -21.00
CA CYS A 299 -23.11 7.30 -21.58
C CYS A 299 -22.28 8.13 -22.57
N PRO A 300 -22.83 8.55 -23.72
CA PRO A 300 -22.15 9.44 -24.64
C PRO A 300 -21.68 10.73 -23.94
N VAL A 301 -20.38 11.01 -24.03
CA VAL A 301 -19.74 12.21 -23.49
C VAL A 301 -19.48 13.19 -24.63
N ASP A 302 -19.53 14.49 -24.33
CA ASP A 302 -19.00 15.52 -25.23
C ASP A 302 -17.46 15.45 -25.27
N ILE A 303 -16.94 14.58 -26.13
CA ILE A 303 -15.49 14.35 -26.30
C ILE A 303 -14.77 15.61 -26.73
N SER A 304 -15.39 16.51 -27.49
CA SER A 304 -14.73 17.75 -27.93
C SER A 304 -14.43 18.68 -26.78
N ASN A 305 -15.36 18.83 -25.83
CA ASN A 305 -15.12 19.58 -24.61
C ASN A 305 -14.04 18.93 -23.73
N VAL A 306 -14.07 17.58 -23.62
CA VAL A 306 -13.04 16.81 -22.91
C VAL A 306 -11.65 17.05 -23.52
N VAL A 307 -11.52 16.95 -24.84
CA VAL A 307 -10.26 17.20 -25.57
C VAL A 307 -9.78 18.62 -25.34
N ALA A 308 -10.65 19.63 -25.42
CA ALA A 308 -10.27 21.02 -25.18
C ALA A 308 -9.71 21.23 -23.76
N LYS A 309 -10.33 20.63 -22.74
CA LYS A 309 -9.85 20.68 -21.34
C LYS A 309 -8.53 19.94 -21.17
N LEU A 310 -8.40 18.74 -21.75
CA LEU A 310 -7.16 17.95 -21.69
C LEU A 310 -5.99 18.64 -22.41
N MET A 311 -6.23 19.26 -23.56
CA MET A 311 -5.21 20.03 -24.28
C MET A 311 -4.75 21.24 -23.47
N THR A 312 -5.69 21.94 -22.80
CA THR A 312 -5.35 23.05 -21.88
C THR A 312 -4.55 22.55 -20.69
N PHE A 313 -4.92 21.40 -20.13
CA PHE A 313 -4.17 20.73 -19.06
C PHE A 313 -2.75 20.41 -19.54
N ALA A 314 -2.57 19.69 -20.64
CA ALA A 314 -1.25 19.37 -21.18
C ALA A 314 -0.41 20.61 -21.49
N PHE A 315 -1.01 21.65 -22.08
CA PHE A 315 -0.33 22.91 -22.34
C PHE A 315 0.22 23.56 -21.06
N SER A 316 -0.54 23.54 -19.97
CA SER A 316 -0.08 24.10 -18.69
C SER A 316 1.11 23.35 -18.07
N PHE A 317 1.28 22.07 -18.41
CA PHE A 317 2.34 21.22 -17.88
C PHE A 317 3.56 21.09 -18.80
N GLY A 318 3.45 21.52 -20.07
CA GLY A 318 4.58 21.52 -21.01
C GLY A 318 5.79 22.31 -20.49
N ARG A 319 5.55 23.41 -19.75
CA ARG A 319 6.62 24.19 -19.09
C ARG A 319 7.31 23.46 -17.94
N MET A 320 6.66 22.45 -17.35
CA MET A 320 7.20 21.61 -16.28
C MET A 320 7.87 20.33 -16.83
N GLY A 321 8.07 20.25 -18.15
CA GLY A 321 8.68 19.10 -18.81
C GLY A 321 7.74 17.90 -18.98
N LEU A 322 6.43 18.09 -18.84
CA LEU A 322 5.42 17.05 -19.04
C LEU A 322 4.46 17.46 -20.16
N ASP A 323 4.76 17.05 -21.39
CA ASP A 323 3.89 17.23 -22.55
C ASP A 323 3.28 15.88 -22.96
N PHE A 324 1.96 15.75 -22.78
CA PHE A 324 1.20 14.54 -23.08
C PHE A 324 0.14 14.75 -24.17
N ARG A 325 0.28 15.80 -24.99
CA ARG A 325 -0.67 16.09 -26.10
C ARG A 325 -0.77 14.94 -27.11
N THR A 326 0.33 14.26 -27.38
CA THR A 326 0.35 13.08 -28.27
C THR A 326 -0.43 11.90 -27.69
N ILE A 327 -0.35 11.71 -26.36
CA ILE A 327 -1.09 10.68 -25.64
C ILE A 327 -2.59 10.98 -25.71
N ILE A 328 -2.99 12.25 -25.54
CA ILE A 328 -4.40 12.67 -25.67
C ILE A 328 -4.95 12.26 -27.03
N VAL A 329 -4.23 12.55 -28.12
CA VAL A 329 -4.67 12.21 -29.49
C VAL A 329 -4.84 10.70 -29.65
N SER A 330 -3.88 9.91 -29.18
CA SER A 330 -3.91 8.44 -29.26
C SER A 330 -5.06 7.83 -28.44
N GLU A 331 -5.25 8.29 -27.21
CA GLU A 331 -6.31 7.77 -26.34
C GLU A 331 -7.71 8.15 -26.84
N VAL A 332 -7.87 9.38 -27.34
CA VAL A 332 -9.15 9.84 -27.90
C VAL A 332 -9.49 9.09 -29.17
N ASP A 333 -8.53 8.83 -30.06
CA ASP A 333 -8.75 8.00 -31.25
C ASP A 333 -9.25 6.58 -30.88
N SER A 334 -8.61 5.97 -29.88
CA SER A 334 -9.00 4.66 -29.35
C SER A 334 -10.43 4.67 -28.78
N ILE A 335 -10.78 5.70 -27.98
CA ILE A 335 -12.13 5.88 -27.42
C ILE A 335 -13.17 6.00 -28.54
N LEU A 336 -12.93 6.88 -29.51
CA LEU A 336 -13.85 7.14 -30.62
C LEU A 336 -14.04 5.89 -31.48
N LYS A 337 -12.97 5.14 -31.77
CA LYS A 337 -13.05 3.88 -32.50
C LYS A 337 -13.93 2.87 -31.78
N VAL A 338 -13.73 2.65 -30.48
CA VAL A 338 -14.52 1.69 -29.70
C VAL A 338 -16.00 2.11 -29.62
N SER A 339 -16.27 3.41 -29.40
CA SER A 339 -17.64 3.95 -29.35
C SER A 339 -18.35 3.79 -30.71
N PHE A 340 -17.66 4.10 -31.82
CA PHE A 340 -18.18 3.94 -33.17
C PHE A 340 -18.47 2.48 -33.51
N GLU A 341 -17.52 1.58 -33.25
CA GLU A 341 -17.69 0.13 -33.45
C GLU A 341 -18.88 -0.41 -32.66
N ALA A 342 -19.02 -0.03 -31.39
CA ALA A 342 -20.12 -0.47 -30.54
C ALA A 342 -21.49 -0.01 -31.07
N ARG A 343 -21.60 1.26 -31.48
CA ARG A 343 -22.85 1.84 -32.04
C ARG A 343 -23.25 1.19 -33.36
N VAL A 344 -22.30 1.08 -34.29
CA VAL A 344 -22.56 0.43 -35.58
C VAL A 344 -22.96 -1.02 -35.36
N ASN A 345 -22.21 -1.79 -34.56
CA ASN A 345 -22.53 -3.19 -34.28
C ASN A 345 -23.92 -3.34 -33.63
N LYS A 346 -24.29 -2.46 -32.70
CA LYS A 346 -25.64 -2.44 -32.08
C LYS A 346 -26.74 -2.21 -33.14
N ALA A 347 -26.52 -1.28 -34.06
CA ALA A 347 -27.44 -1.02 -35.16
C ALA A 347 -27.53 -2.22 -36.12
N THR A 348 -26.40 -2.83 -36.48
CA THR A 348 -26.32 -4.05 -37.31
C THR A 348 -27.10 -5.20 -36.70
N LEU A 349 -26.90 -5.47 -35.41
CA LEU A 349 -27.59 -6.54 -34.69
C LEU A 349 -29.09 -6.25 -34.56
N THR A 350 -29.49 -4.99 -34.40
CA THR A 350 -30.90 -4.60 -34.35
C THR A 350 -31.58 -4.88 -35.68
N LEU A 351 -30.94 -4.54 -36.81
CA LEU A 351 -31.43 -4.84 -38.15
C LEU A 351 -31.51 -6.35 -38.40
N ALA A 352 -30.45 -7.10 -38.09
CA ALA A 352 -30.38 -8.53 -38.35
C ALA A 352 -31.30 -9.39 -37.44
N ASN A 353 -31.51 -8.99 -36.18
CA ASN A 353 -32.23 -9.83 -35.21
C ASN A 353 -33.68 -9.40 -34.97
N LYS A 354 -33.98 -8.09 -34.95
CA LYS A 354 -35.27 -7.56 -34.48
C LYS A 354 -36.21 -7.10 -35.60
N ALA A 355 -35.67 -6.72 -36.75
CA ALA A 355 -36.47 -6.02 -37.78
C ALA A 355 -37.15 -6.92 -38.83
N GLY A 356 -36.83 -8.22 -38.87
CA GLY A 356 -37.65 -9.25 -39.51
C GLY A 356 -38.25 -9.00 -40.91
N ILE A 357 -37.72 -8.17 -41.82
CA ILE A 357 -38.36 -7.81 -43.13
C ILE A 357 -39.91 -7.69 -43.00
N ILE A 358 -40.41 -6.76 -42.17
CA ILE A 358 -41.86 -6.51 -42.07
C ILE A 358 -42.13 -5.07 -42.49
N GLY A 359 -42.99 -4.91 -43.49
CA GLY A 359 -43.51 -3.62 -43.96
C GLY A 359 -42.64 -2.98 -45.04
N TYR A 360 -42.81 -3.39 -46.30
CA TYR A 360 -42.47 -2.53 -47.42
C TYR A 360 -43.68 -1.64 -47.71
N VAL A 361 -43.48 -0.33 -47.74
CA VAL A 361 -44.47 0.61 -48.29
C VAL A 361 -44.09 0.85 -49.75
N ASP A 362 -44.97 0.46 -50.68
CA ASP A 362 -44.74 0.76 -52.10
C ASP A 362 -44.91 2.27 -52.33
N ILE A 363 -43.78 2.96 -52.49
CA ILE A 363 -43.75 4.37 -52.87
C ILE A 363 -43.87 4.44 -54.40
N PRO A 364 -44.86 5.15 -54.96
CA PRO A 364 -44.99 5.29 -56.41
C PRO A 364 -43.73 5.93 -56.99
N LYS A 365 -43.22 5.37 -58.08
CA LYS A 365 -42.08 5.91 -58.83
C LYS A 365 -42.43 7.31 -59.31
N HIS A 366 -41.96 8.33 -58.61
CA HIS A 366 -42.00 9.70 -59.12
C HIS A 366 -40.70 9.97 -59.88
N GLU A 367 -40.87 10.36 -61.14
CA GLU A 367 -39.80 10.94 -61.92
C GLU A 367 -39.41 12.28 -61.27
N ALA A 368 -38.15 12.35 -60.85
CA ALA A 368 -37.30 13.53 -60.72
C ALA A 368 -37.11 14.22 -59.34
N ILE A 369 -35.85 14.70 -59.19
CA ILE A 369 -35.34 15.83 -58.38
C ILE A 369 -35.06 15.65 -56.88
N ALA A 370 -34.48 14.53 -56.41
CA ALA A 370 -33.82 14.54 -55.10
C ALA A 370 -32.44 13.88 -55.14
N GLU A 371 -31.43 14.54 -54.55
CA GLU A 371 -30.06 14.04 -54.36
C GLU A 371 -29.95 12.76 -53.52
N VAL A 372 -31.08 12.22 -53.04
CA VAL A 372 -31.24 11.00 -52.27
C VAL A 372 -32.34 10.17 -52.92
N SER A 373 -32.04 8.95 -53.36
CA SER A 373 -33.05 8.04 -53.91
C SER A 373 -34.12 7.76 -52.84
N LEU A 374 -35.34 8.27 -53.06
CA LEU A 374 -36.53 8.02 -52.23
C LEU A 374 -36.82 6.52 -52.03
N GLU A 375 -36.23 5.67 -52.88
CA GLU A 375 -36.27 4.20 -52.82
C GLU A 375 -35.70 3.63 -51.50
N ILE A 376 -34.77 4.31 -50.83
CA ILE A 376 -34.24 3.84 -49.52
C ILE A 376 -35.35 3.80 -48.47
N ASN A 377 -36.34 4.70 -48.56
CA ASN A 377 -37.47 4.79 -47.63
C ASN A 377 -38.47 3.65 -47.77
N GLN A 378 -38.32 2.76 -48.76
CA GLN A 378 -39.18 1.59 -48.91
C GLN A 378 -38.93 0.55 -47.80
N TRP A 379 -37.78 0.61 -47.12
CA TRP A 379 -37.41 -0.32 -46.05
C TRP A 379 -37.14 0.44 -44.74
N ASP A 380 -38.18 0.57 -43.91
CA ASP A 380 -38.12 1.34 -42.65
C ASP A 380 -36.95 0.93 -41.75
N ALA A 381 -36.70 -0.37 -41.62
CA ALA A 381 -35.59 -0.86 -40.79
C ALA A 381 -34.21 -0.46 -41.32
N LEU A 382 -34.06 -0.35 -42.65
CA LEU A 382 -32.85 0.17 -43.27
C LEU A 382 -32.67 1.66 -43.00
N CYS A 383 -33.76 2.43 -42.98
CA CYS A 383 -33.71 3.83 -42.58
C CYS A 383 -33.31 3.99 -41.11
N VAL A 384 -33.85 3.17 -40.21
CA VAL A 384 -33.44 3.16 -38.79
C VAL A 384 -31.95 2.84 -38.68
N TYR A 385 -31.46 1.79 -39.35
CA TYR A 385 -30.04 1.44 -39.39
C TYR A 385 -29.18 2.58 -39.97
N GLY A 386 -29.61 3.17 -41.09
CA GLY A 386 -28.94 4.28 -41.74
C GLY A 386 -28.80 5.50 -40.84
N ASN A 387 -29.88 5.85 -40.13
CA ASN A 387 -29.88 6.96 -39.18
C ASN A 387 -28.91 6.71 -38.01
N GLU A 388 -28.82 5.47 -37.50
CA GLU A 388 -27.83 5.13 -36.47
C GLU A 388 -26.39 5.22 -36.98
N VAL A 389 -26.12 4.77 -38.21
CA VAL A 389 -24.79 4.92 -38.84
C VAL A 389 -24.43 6.39 -39.04
N LEU A 390 -25.36 7.20 -39.54
CA LEU A 390 -25.15 8.64 -39.72
C LEU A 390 -24.97 9.37 -38.39
N ARG A 391 -25.73 8.99 -37.34
CA ARG A 391 -25.51 9.50 -35.98
C ARG A 391 -24.11 9.16 -35.48
N ALA A 392 -23.67 7.92 -35.64
CA ALA A 392 -22.33 7.51 -35.26
C ALA A 392 -21.23 8.30 -36.02
N LEU A 393 -21.43 8.59 -37.31
CA LEU A 393 -20.53 9.44 -38.09
C LEU A 393 -20.57 10.91 -37.66
N ASN A 394 -21.75 11.44 -37.32
CA ASN A 394 -21.90 12.82 -36.86
C ASN A 394 -21.22 13.05 -35.50
N ASP A 395 -21.23 12.06 -34.62
CA ASP A 395 -20.54 12.14 -33.32
C ASP A 395 -19.01 12.22 -33.46
N LEU A 396 -18.46 11.69 -34.56
CA LEU A 396 -17.03 11.81 -34.88
C LEU A 396 -16.66 13.18 -35.46
N ARG A 397 -17.63 13.91 -36.04
CA ARG A 397 -17.39 15.15 -36.81
C ARG A 397 -16.47 16.16 -36.11
N PRO A 398 -16.64 16.49 -34.81
CA PRO A 398 -15.85 17.55 -34.22
C PRO A 398 -14.41 17.12 -33.85
N ASN A 399 -14.08 15.82 -33.94
CA ASN A 399 -12.72 15.30 -33.73
C ASN A 399 -12.23 14.46 -34.92
N LEU A 400 -12.77 14.73 -36.11
CA LEU A 400 -12.51 13.93 -37.31
C LEU A 400 -11.09 14.14 -37.82
N ALA A 401 -10.33 13.06 -37.94
CA ALA A 401 -8.98 13.05 -38.50
C ALA A 401 -8.84 12.02 -39.62
N MET A 402 -7.96 12.27 -40.60
CA MET A 402 -7.76 11.36 -41.73
C MET A 402 -7.29 9.96 -41.33
N ILE A 403 -6.58 9.85 -40.20
CA ILE A 403 -6.09 8.57 -39.65
C ILE A 403 -7.27 7.62 -39.32
N GLN A 404 -8.45 8.19 -39.05
CA GLN A 404 -9.63 7.46 -38.63
C GLN A 404 -10.34 6.72 -39.77
N LEU A 405 -10.12 7.19 -41.00
CA LEU A 405 -10.81 6.70 -42.19
C LEU A 405 -10.71 5.17 -42.32
N ASN A 406 -9.52 4.61 -42.08
CA ASN A 406 -9.30 3.18 -42.24
C ASN A 406 -10.20 2.36 -41.30
N TRP A 407 -10.21 2.68 -39.99
CA TRP A 407 -11.02 1.92 -39.05
C TRP A 407 -12.52 2.17 -39.23
N ILE A 408 -12.94 3.37 -39.68
CA ILE A 408 -14.34 3.67 -40.04
C ILE A 408 -14.79 2.76 -41.19
N VAL A 409 -14.02 2.74 -42.28
CA VAL A 409 -14.33 1.93 -43.47
C VAL A 409 -14.35 0.44 -43.12
N GLN A 410 -13.40 -0.06 -42.33
CA GLN A 410 -13.37 -1.46 -41.91
C GLN A 410 -14.58 -1.83 -41.04
N THR A 411 -15.00 -0.95 -40.14
CA THR A 411 -16.19 -1.15 -39.30
C THR A 411 -17.47 -1.22 -40.13
N LEU A 412 -17.63 -0.29 -41.09
CA LEU A 412 -18.77 -0.30 -42.00
C LEU A 412 -18.78 -1.56 -42.88
N LYS A 413 -17.63 -1.96 -43.43
CA LYS A 413 -17.50 -3.21 -44.21
C LYS A 413 -17.90 -4.44 -43.39
N LYS A 414 -17.44 -4.54 -42.14
CA LYS A 414 -17.81 -5.63 -41.23
C LYS A 414 -19.33 -5.66 -40.97
N SER A 415 -19.92 -4.48 -40.76
CA SER A 415 -21.37 -4.36 -40.62
C SER A 415 -22.12 -4.80 -41.88
N PHE A 416 -21.71 -4.31 -43.06
CA PHE A 416 -22.35 -4.65 -44.33
C PHE A 416 -22.23 -6.13 -44.64
N ARG A 417 -21.07 -6.75 -44.39
CA ARG A 417 -20.88 -8.20 -44.52
C ARG A 417 -21.85 -8.98 -43.62
N THR A 418 -22.06 -8.52 -42.38
CA THR A 418 -23.02 -9.14 -41.45
C THR A 418 -24.46 -9.04 -41.96
N ILE A 419 -24.84 -7.90 -42.53
CA ILE A 419 -26.19 -7.69 -43.12
C ILE A 419 -26.37 -8.56 -44.37
N LEU A 420 -25.37 -8.60 -45.26
CA LEU A 420 -25.42 -9.41 -46.49
C LEU A 420 -25.47 -10.91 -46.20
N THR A 421 -24.67 -11.40 -45.25
CA THR A 421 -24.72 -12.81 -44.82
C THR A 421 -26.04 -13.16 -44.14
N TRP A 422 -26.65 -12.21 -43.42
CA TRP A 422 -28.00 -12.37 -42.89
C TRP A 422 -29.08 -12.42 -44.00
N LEU A 423 -29.00 -11.53 -45.00
CA LEU A 423 -29.89 -11.55 -46.16
C LEU A 423 -29.73 -12.85 -46.97
N ASP A 424 -28.52 -13.36 -47.13
CA ASP A 424 -28.22 -14.63 -47.80
C ASP A 424 -28.88 -15.82 -47.08
N ARG A 425 -28.80 -15.87 -45.75
CA ARG A 425 -29.52 -16.87 -44.93
C ARG A 425 -31.04 -16.76 -45.06
N LEU A 426 -31.58 -15.56 -45.30
CA LEU A 426 -33.01 -15.38 -45.54
C LEU A 426 -33.43 -15.77 -46.96
N MET A 427 -32.55 -15.61 -47.96
CA MET A 427 -32.75 -16.14 -49.31
C MET A 427 -32.71 -17.66 -49.36
N ALA A 428 -32.00 -18.31 -48.45
CA ALA A 428 -32.01 -19.76 -48.29
C ALA A 428 -33.30 -20.30 -47.61
N LYS A 429 -34.15 -19.42 -47.06
CA LYS A 429 -35.46 -19.74 -46.46
C LYS A 429 -36.60 -19.29 -47.38
N ASP A 430 -37.86 -19.60 -47.03
CA ASP A 430 -39.08 -19.33 -47.83
C ASP A 430 -39.34 -17.87 -48.27
N LYS A 431 -38.50 -16.89 -47.89
CA LYS A 431 -38.67 -15.44 -48.19
C LYS A 431 -37.73 -14.92 -49.28
N VAL A 432 -37.48 -15.71 -50.33
CA VAL A 432 -36.50 -15.42 -51.39
C VAL A 432 -36.72 -14.06 -52.08
N GLN A 433 -37.95 -13.76 -52.50
CA GLN A 433 -38.22 -12.53 -53.26
C GLN A 433 -38.04 -11.24 -52.45
N MET A 434 -38.51 -11.24 -51.20
CA MET A 434 -38.33 -10.07 -50.31
C MET A 434 -36.86 -9.85 -49.97
N ALA A 435 -36.11 -10.93 -49.73
CA ALA A 435 -34.68 -10.84 -49.45
C ALA A 435 -33.86 -10.36 -50.66
N LYS A 436 -34.23 -10.78 -51.88
CA LYS A 436 -33.65 -10.25 -53.13
C LYS A 436 -33.94 -8.76 -53.32
N LYS A 437 -35.17 -8.29 -53.06
CA LYS A 437 -35.52 -6.85 -53.13
C LYS A 437 -34.77 -6.04 -52.07
N ALA A 438 -34.66 -6.56 -50.84
CA ALA A 438 -33.88 -5.95 -49.75
C ALA A 438 -32.39 -5.82 -50.10
N ALA A 439 -31.80 -6.87 -50.68
CA ALA A 439 -30.44 -6.88 -51.17
C ALA A 439 -30.21 -5.84 -52.27
N THR A 440 -31.13 -5.71 -53.21
CA THR A 440 -31.07 -4.68 -54.26
C THR A 440 -31.09 -3.28 -53.67
N LEU A 441 -32.01 -2.97 -52.75
CA LEU A 441 -32.08 -1.67 -52.08
C LEU A 441 -30.81 -1.37 -51.26
N PHE A 442 -30.27 -2.37 -50.56
CA PHE A 442 -29.06 -2.22 -49.77
C PHE A 442 -27.83 -1.95 -50.64
N ILE A 443 -27.63 -2.74 -51.70
CA ILE A 443 -26.45 -2.64 -52.57
C ILE A 443 -26.54 -1.43 -53.51
N LYS A 444 -27.68 -1.19 -54.16
CA LYS A 444 -27.82 -0.15 -55.18
C LYS A 444 -28.13 1.23 -54.63
N CYS A 445 -28.82 1.34 -53.50
CA CYS A 445 -29.27 2.63 -52.98
C CYS A 445 -28.49 3.01 -51.72
N PHE A 446 -28.46 2.13 -50.71
CA PHE A 446 -27.91 2.48 -49.39
C PHE A 446 -26.39 2.59 -49.36
N ILE A 447 -25.64 1.59 -49.87
CA ILE A 447 -24.17 1.66 -49.82
C ILE A 447 -23.62 2.86 -50.63
N PRO A 448 -24.12 3.14 -51.85
CA PRO A 448 -23.72 4.35 -52.59
C PRO A 448 -24.06 5.64 -51.84
N TYR A 449 -25.21 5.68 -51.16
CA TYR A 449 -25.58 6.81 -50.30
C TYR A 449 -24.59 7.01 -49.14
N VAL A 450 -24.23 5.96 -48.39
CA VAL A 450 -23.21 6.05 -47.33
C VAL A 450 -21.85 6.45 -47.89
N ARG A 451 -21.48 5.92 -49.06
CA ARG A 451 -20.24 6.30 -49.77
C ARG A 451 -20.22 7.79 -50.11
N LYS A 452 -21.31 8.34 -50.66
CA LYS A 452 -21.43 9.79 -50.95
C LYS A 452 -21.25 10.61 -49.67
N ASN A 453 -21.88 10.21 -48.57
CA ASN A 453 -21.70 10.88 -47.27
C ASN A 453 -20.24 10.84 -46.80
N LEU A 454 -19.55 9.70 -46.88
CA LEU A 454 -18.13 9.61 -46.52
C LEU A 454 -17.26 10.53 -47.37
N TYR A 455 -17.55 10.69 -48.67
CA TYR A 455 -16.85 11.65 -49.51
C TYR A 455 -17.09 13.10 -49.09
N THR A 456 -18.27 13.41 -48.56
CA THR A 456 -18.55 14.73 -47.98
C THR A 456 -17.78 14.95 -46.68
N PHE A 457 -17.70 13.95 -45.79
CA PHE A 457 -16.95 14.05 -44.54
C PHE A 457 -15.43 14.10 -44.75
N PHE A 458 -14.91 13.37 -45.75
CA PHE A 458 -13.49 13.26 -46.06
C PHE A 458 -13.18 13.75 -47.49
N ALA A 459 -13.56 14.99 -47.79
CA ALA A 459 -13.33 15.56 -49.11
C ALA A 459 -11.82 15.66 -49.43
N TYR A 460 -11.42 15.05 -50.54
CA TYR A 460 -10.01 14.93 -50.96
C TYR A 460 -9.29 16.29 -51.07
N GLU A 461 -9.92 17.25 -51.76
CA GLU A 461 -9.33 18.57 -52.02
C GLU A 461 -9.16 19.40 -50.75
N THR A 462 -10.11 19.34 -49.82
CA THR A 462 -10.09 20.16 -48.60
C THR A 462 -9.30 19.52 -47.47
N SER A 463 -9.33 18.19 -47.35
CA SER A 463 -8.90 17.47 -46.15
C SER A 463 -7.63 16.66 -46.35
N PHE A 464 -7.42 16.06 -47.53
CA PHE A 464 -6.30 15.14 -47.76
C PHE A 464 -5.13 15.78 -48.51
N ARG A 465 -5.40 16.51 -49.61
CA ARG A 465 -4.37 17.18 -50.42
C ARG A 465 -3.47 18.13 -49.61
N LYS A 466 -4.03 18.78 -48.58
CA LYS A 466 -3.29 19.67 -47.68
C LYS A 466 -2.30 18.95 -46.76
N VAL A 467 -2.54 17.67 -46.46
CA VAL A 467 -1.76 16.88 -45.49
C VAL A 467 -0.78 15.94 -46.20
N SER A 468 -1.18 15.30 -47.30
CA SER A 468 -0.35 14.34 -48.04
C SER A 468 0.50 14.97 -49.15
N GLY A 469 0.27 16.24 -49.48
CA GLY A 469 0.84 16.85 -50.69
C GLY A 469 0.44 16.10 -51.96
N SER A 470 1.37 15.97 -52.91
CA SER A 470 1.19 15.33 -54.23
C SER A 470 1.43 13.81 -54.25
N ALA A 471 1.69 13.17 -53.11
CA ALA A 471 2.14 11.77 -53.06
C ALA A 471 1.07 10.71 -53.38
N VAL A 472 -0.22 11.07 -53.31
CA VAL A 472 -1.34 10.12 -53.50
C VAL A 472 -2.34 10.74 -54.46
N SER A 473 -2.69 10.02 -55.54
CA SER A 473 -3.67 10.47 -56.51
C SER A 473 -5.10 10.39 -55.96
N LYS A 474 -5.99 11.24 -56.47
CA LYS A 474 -7.43 11.23 -56.13
C LYS A 474 -8.05 9.84 -56.32
N ALA A 475 -7.72 9.16 -57.43
CA ALA A 475 -8.21 7.81 -57.70
C ALA A 475 -7.72 6.77 -56.68
N SER A 476 -6.44 6.85 -56.25
CA SER A 476 -5.90 5.97 -55.20
C SER A 476 -6.56 6.22 -53.85
N PHE A 477 -6.82 7.48 -53.52
CA PHE A 477 -7.57 7.86 -52.33
C PHE A 477 -9.01 7.33 -52.36
N GLU A 478 -9.76 7.60 -53.43
CA GLU A 478 -11.14 7.14 -53.64
C GLU A 478 -11.26 5.60 -53.62
N SER A 479 -10.22 4.88 -54.07
CA SER A 479 -10.18 3.41 -53.97
C SER A 479 -10.20 2.90 -52.52
N HIS A 480 -9.67 3.66 -51.56
CA HIS A 480 -9.72 3.33 -50.12
C HIS A 480 -11.12 3.54 -49.53
N PHE A 481 -11.93 4.42 -50.12
CA PHE A 481 -13.35 4.62 -49.79
C PHE A 481 -14.26 3.55 -50.36
N ASN A 482 -13.72 2.58 -51.11
CA ASN A 482 -14.57 1.56 -51.69
C ASN A 482 -15.13 0.63 -50.60
N LEU A 483 -16.33 0.97 -50.15
CA LEU A 483 -17.17 0.23 -49.21
C LEU A 483 -17.70 -1.08 -49.80
N LEU A 484 -17.57 -1.30 -51.11
CA LEU A 484 -17.96 -2.51 -51.83
C LEU A 484 -16.73 -3.14 -52.49
N LYS A 485 -16.14 -4.15 -51.84
CA LYS A 485 -15.12 -5.02 -52.45
C LYS A 485 -15.66 -6.43 -52.55
N GLU A 486 -15.16 -7.24 -53.49
CA GLU A 486 -15.56 -8.64 -53.66
C GLU A 486 -15.48 -9.45 -52.35
N ASP A 487 -14.57 -9.04 -51.45
CA ASP A 487 -14.36 -9.62 -50.12
C ASP A 487 -15.61 -9.61 -49.22
N LEU A 488 -16.55 -8.69 -49.45
CA LEU A 488 -17.78 -8.59 -48.66
C LEU A 488 -18.72 -9.78 -48.87
N PHE A 489 -18.61 -10.43 -50.03
CA PHE A 489 -19.45 -11.57 -50.40
C PHE A 489 -18.78 -12.91 -50.05
N LEU A 490 -17.58 -12.90 -49.47
CA LEU A 490 -16.88 -14.11 -49.02
C LEU A 490 -17.73 -14.84 -47.95
N GLY A 491 -18.23 -16.02 -48.30
CA GLY A 491 -19.06 -16.87 -47.45
C GLY A 491 -20.57 -16.76 -47.67
N CYS A 492 -21.03 -15.97 -48.66
CA CYS A 492 -22.44 -15.98 -49.10
C CYS A 492 -22.64 -17.08 -50.16
N VAL A 493 -23.73 -17.84 -50.07
CA VAL A 493 -24.08 -18.89 -51.03
C VAL A 493 -24.52 -18.27 -52.36
N GLN A 494 -25.31 -17.18 -52.32
CA GLN A 494 -25.77 -16.45 -53.51
C GLN A 494 -24.78 -15.35 -53.94
N LYS A 495 -23.46 -15.61 -53.88
CA LYS A 495 -22.42 -14.62 -54.19
C LYS A 495 -22.59 -14.00 -55.59
N GLU A 496 -22.92 -14.80 -56.60
CA GLU A 496 -23.06 -14.35 -57.99
C GLU A 496 -24.18 -13.31 -58.15
N PHE A 497 -25.32 -13.50 -57.49
CA PHE A 497 -26.44 -12.54 -57.51
C PHE A 497 -26.02 -11.18 -56.94
N PHE A 498 -25.33 -11.17 -55.80
CA PHE A 498 -24.85 -9.93 -55.20
C PHE A 498 -23.77 -9.25 -56.06
N MET A 499 -22.91 -10.03 -56.70
CA MET A 499 -21.88 -9.55 -57.63
C MET A 499 -22.48 -8.94 -58.89
N GLU A 500 -23.56 -9.52 -59.43
CA GLU A 500 -24.28 -8.97 -60.58
C GLU A 500 -24.95 -7.63 -60.23
N LEU A 501 -25.59 -7.53 -59.06
CA LEU A 501 -26.11 -6.27 -58.54
C LEU A 501 -25.02 -5.21 -58.39
N TYR A 502 -23.82 -5.60 -57.93
CA TYR A 502 -22.67 -4.71 -57.81
C TYR A 502 -22.14 -4.24 -59.18
N ARG A 503 -21.91 -5.16 -60.13
CA ARG A 503 -21.40 -4.83 -61.47
C ARG A 503 -22.31 -3.87 -62.23
N SER A 504 -23.63 -3.95 -62.00
CA SER A 504 -24.58 -3.01 -62.59
C SER A 504 -24.50 -1.56 -62.06
N LEU A 505 -23.62 -1.28 -61.08
CA LEU A 505 -23.35 0.07 -60.57
C LEU A 505 -22.08 0.70 -61.15
N GLU A 506 -21.19 -0.08 -61.75
CA GLU A 506 -19.99 0.46 -62.41
C GLU A 506 -20.39 1.00 -63.79
N PRO A 507 -20.07 2.26 -64.13
CA PRO A 507 -20.34 2.77 -65.47
C PRO A 507 -19.54 1.94 -66.47
N GLU A 508 -20.20 1.44 -67.52
CA GLU A 508 -19.52 0.88 -68.69
C GLU A 508 -18.52 1.91 -69.21
N GLU A 509 -17.22 1.68 -69.00
CA GLU A 509 -16.16 2.45 -69.65
C GLU A 509 -16.30 2.25 -71.16
N LYS A 510 -16.97 3.18 -71.84
CA LYS A 510 -16.98 3.25 -73.29
C LYS A 510 -15.57 3.57 -73.77
N SER A 511 -14.82 2.54 -74.14
CA SER A 511 -13.62 2.64 -74.96
C SER A 511 -14.00 3.27 -76.31
N THR A 512 -13.90 4.60 -76.40
CA THR A 512 -13.89 5.30 -77.69
C THR A 512 -12.56 6.04 -77.78
N THR A 513 -11.51 5.29 -78.14
CA THR A 513 -10.28 5.85 -78.67
C THR A 513 -10.60 6.52 -80.00
N VAL A 514 -10.83 7.83 -79.96
CA VAL A 514 -10.71 8.68 -81.15
C VAL A 514 -9.25 9.08 -81.25
N SER A 515 -8.56 8.47 -82.20
CA SER A 515 -7.25 8.88 -82.68
C SER A 515 -7.34 10.31 -83.22
N ILE A 516 -6.56 11.22 -82.64
CA ILE A 516 -6.17 12.47 -83.31
C ILE A 516 -4.65 12.49 -83.29
N GLU A 517 -4.07 12.02 -84.39
CA GLU A 517 -2.70 12.31 -84.77
C GLU A 517 -2.56 13.80 -85.12
N GLY A 518 -1.44 14.38 -84.70
CA GLY A 518 -0.78 15.46 -85.42
C GLY A 518 -1.39 16.85 -85.30
N MET A 519 -0.91 17.64 -84.32
CA MET A 519 -0.54 19.02 -84.64
C MET A 519 0.59 19.50 -83.72
N ASP A 520 1.70 19.72 -84.40
CA ASP A 520 2.95 20.37 -84.02
C ASP A 520 2.71 21.77 -83.45
N PHE A 521 3.36 22.10 -82.33
CA PHE A 521 3.63 23.50 -81.95
C PHE A 521 4.96 23.56 -81.20
N GLY A 522 5.87 24.28 -81.84
CA GLY A 522 7.20 24.58 -81.35
C GLY A 522 7.24 25.59 -80.20
N GLU A 523 8.49 25.78 -79.80
CA GLU A 523 9.02 26.73 -78.83
C GLU A 523 8.34 28.10 -78.83
N SER A 524 8.01 28.61 -77.63
CA SER A 524 8.35 29.99 -77.24
C SER A 524 8.15 30.23 -75.75
N GLU A 525 9.16 30.87 -75.18
CA GLU A 525 9.33 31.55 -73.90
C GLU A 525 8.08 32.18 -73.25
N CYS A 526 7.90 31.91 -71.95
CA CYS A 526 7.76 32.87 -70.85
C CYS A 526 7.74 32.14 -69.49
#